data_AF-A0A293N5V7-F1
#
_entry.id   AF-A0A293N5V7-F1
#
_cell.length_a   1.000
_cell.length_b   1.000
_cell.length_c   1.000
_cell.angle_alpha   90.00
_cell.angle_beta   90.00
_cell.angle_gamma   90.00
#
_symmetry.space_group_name_H-M   'P 1'
#
loop_
_entity.id
_entity.type
_entity.pdbx_description
1 polymer ?
#
loop_
_entity_poly.entity_id
_entity_poly.type
_entity_poly.pdbx_seq_one_letter_code
_entity_poly.pdbx_strand_id
1 'polypeptide(L)'
;MRRAKQSGKLRPADILLMHGSLQPFHFEDYEDEILGSVLLQPRFGKVPDFAAYFERLKPGENQRNKFFSEVWDEYKECPSSCMVKFVPNKSVVDSMQAVLSAVTAIRNLRIEICGEHVEDYVTCSEMLKVRKDSRNALEHHVALSSMVRVGDRQDMFSFTEGHGNATVELLNIRRSETQITLQKTGSFQNGKVTVTVPAITYGHHGEEIPINELRSQCTTSCGHCRYRPLDFLFISSPDDLYVAASFPVHQHGGTSPFVCSQTLSDEGLLYVESF
;
A
#
# COMPACT_ATOMS: atom_id res chain seq x y z
N MET A 1 -2.92 16.93 -12.30
CA MET A 1 -2.92 16.38 -13.67
C MET A 1 -3.00 17.46 -14.74
N ARG A 2 -3.68 18.59 -14.44
CA ARG A 2 -3.83 19.75 -15.34
C ARG A 2 -2.56 20.21 -16.06
N ARG A 3 -1.42 20.33 -15.37
CA ARG A 3 -0.13 20.72 -15.99
C ARG A 3 0.38 19.68 -16.99
N ALA A 4 0.25 18.39 -16.68
CA ALA A 4 0.67 17.31 -17.57
C ALA A 4 -0.23 17.23 -18.83
N LYS A 5 -1.54 17.47 -18.69
CA LYS A 5 -2.46 17.58 -19.85
C LYS A 5 -2.18 18.83 -20.69
N GLN A 6 -2.02 20.00 -20.07
CA GLN A 6 -1.71 21.27 -20.76
C GLN A 6 -0.38 21.23 -21.51
N SER A 7 0.56 20.40 -21.06
CA SER A 7 1.84 20.17 -21.74
C SER A 7 1.81 18.99 -22.73
N GLY A 8 0.64 18.37 -22.97
CA GLY A 8 0.48 17.24 -23.91
C GLY A 8 1.15 15.94 -23.46
N LYS A 9 1.46 15.84 -22.17
CA LYS A 9 2.24 14.75 -21.59
C LYS A 9 1.39 13.57 -21.11
N LEU A 10 0.11 13.79 -20.85
CA LEU A 10 -0.90 12.74 -20.64
C LEU A 10 -1.82 12.69 -21.85
N ARG A 11 -2.04 11.49 -22.38
CA ARG A 11 -2.98 11.19 -23.46
C ARG A 11 -4.02 10.18 -22.97
N PRO A 12 -5.22 10.15 -23.59
CA PRO A 12 -6.15 9.03 -23.43
C PRO A 12 -5.42 7.70 -23.65
N ALA A 13 -5.74 6.69 -22.83
CA ALA A 13 -5.11 5.37 -22.79
C ALA A 13 -3.67 5.29 -22.23
N ASP A 14 -3.08 6.37 -21.70
CA ASP A 14 -1.85 6.25 -20.90
C ASP A 14 -2.16 5.53 -19.57
N ILE A 15 -1.30 4.58 -19.17
CA ILE A 15 -1.47 3.84 -17.90
C ILE A 15 -0.93 4.72 -16.77
N LEU A 16 -1.83 5.17 -15.89
CA LEU A 16 -1.46 5.81 -14.63
C LEU A 16 -1.37 4.76 -13.52
N LEU A 17 -0.24 4.73 -12.83
CA LEU A 17 -0.07 4.01 -11.58
C LEU A 17 -0.16 5.03 -10.45
N MET A 18 -1.11 4.84 -9.53
CA MET A 18 -1.18 5.64 -8.30
C MET A 18 -0.99 4.74 -7.09
N HIS A 19 -0.29 5.28 -6.10
CA HIS A 19 -0.03 4.67 -4.79
C HIS A 19 -0.52 5.64 -3.71
N GLY A 20 -1.18 5.14 -2.66
CA GLY A 20 -1.65 5.95 -1.53
C GLY A 20 -2.72 5.29 -0.65
N SER A 21 -2.99 5.87 0.53
CA SER A 21 -4.13 5.50 1.39
C SER A 21 -5.43 5.96 0.73
N LEU A 22 -6.20 5.04 0.16
CA LEU A 22 -7.55 5.35 -0.33
C LEU A 22 -8.52 5.47 0.87
N GLN A 23 -8.41 6.55 1.65
CA GLN A 23 -9.62 7.24 2.07
C GLN A 23 -10.29 7.78 0.79
N PRO A 24 -11.63 7.89 0.73
CA PRO A 24 -12.33 8.08 -0.54
C PRO A 24 -11.74 9.25 -1.32
N PHE A 25 -11.03 8.93 -2.39
CA PHE A 25 -10.50 9.91 -3.32
C PHE A 25 -11.68 10.47 -4.10
N HIS A 26 -11.99 11.73 -3.83
CA HIS A 26 -12.84 12.51 -4.71
C HIS A 26 -11.96 12.99 -5.86
N PHE A 27 -12.11 12.36 -7.02
CA PHE A 27 -11.43 12.77 -8.25
C PHE A 27 -12.10 13.97 -8.93
N GLU A 28 -12.81 14.78 -8.16
CA GLU A 28 -13.53 15.95 -8.65
C GLU A 28 -12.60 16.79 -9.53
N ASP A 29 -13.06 17.05 -10.76
CA ASP A 29 -12.37 17.78 -11.84
C ASP A 29 -11.31 16.99 -12.63
N TYR A 30 -11.09 15.71 -12.34
CA TYR A 30 -10.08 14.85 -13.01
C TYR A 30 -10.59 13.48 -13.42
N GLU A 31 -11.90 13.27 -13.35
CA GLU A 31 -12.56 12.00 -13.63
C GLU A 31 -12.18 11.43 -14.99
N ASP A 32 -12.25 12.26 -16.03
CA ASP A 32 -11.98 11.83 -17.40
C ASP A 32 -10.50 11.50 -17.64
N GLU A 33 -9.58 12.12 -16.89
CA GLU A 33 -8.13 11.92 -17.02
C GLU A 33 -7.64 10.60 -16.41
N ILE A 34 -8.33 10.10 -15.39
CA ILE A 34 -7.94 8.89 -14.67
C ILE A 34 -8.68 7.64 -15.17
N LEU A 35 -9.72 7.81 -15.98
CA LEU A 35 -10.49 6.69 -16.52
C LEU A 35 -9.59 5.69 -17.24
N GLY A 36 -9.82 4.41 -16.94
CA GLY A 36 -9.01 3.32 -17.51
C GLY A 36 -7.69 3.08 -16.81
N SER A 37 -7.34 3.87 -15.79
CA SER A 37 -6.12 3.67 -15.00
C SER A 37 -6.20 2.43 -14.13
N VAL A 38 -5.03 1.91 -13.73
CA VAL A 38 -4.90 0.79 -12.79
C VAL A 38 -4.18 1.27 -11.54
N LEU A 39 -4.90 1.31 -10.43
CA LEU A 39 -4.38 1.66 -9.12
C LEU A 39 -3.78 0.43 -8.45
N LEU A 40 -2.66 0.64 -7.78
CA LEU A 40 -1.97 -0.37 -6.97
C LEU A 40 -2.25 -0.04 -5.50
N GLN A 41 -3.14 -0.80 -4.88
CA GLN A 41 -3.49 -0.58 -3.48
C GLN A 41 -2.90 -1.70 -2.61
N PRO A 42 -2.05 -1.40 -1.62
CA PRO A 42 -1.67 -2.40 -0.63
C PRO A 42 -2.94 -2.95 0.06
N ARG A 43 -3.11 -4.27 0.03
CA ARG A 43 -4.20 -4.94 0.72
C ARG A 43 -3.93 -4.89 2.22
N PHE A 44 -4.88 -4.35 2.98
CA PHE A 44 -4.87 -4.45 4.44
C PHE A 44 -6.25 -4.89 4.94
N GLY A 45 -6.25 -5.70 5.99
CA GLY A 45 -7.48 -6.16 6.62
C GLY A 45 -8.11 -5.11 7.51
N LYS A 46 -9.36 -5.34 7.90
CA LYS A 46 -9.98 -4.59 9.00
C LYS A 46 -9.69 -5.33 10.30
N VAL A 47 -9.58 -4.57 11.40
CA VAL A 47 -9.44 -5.14 12.75
C VAL A 47 -10.64 -4.69 13.58
N PRO A 48 -11.79 -5.39 13.50
CA PRO A 48 -13.02 -4.97 14.18
C PRO A 48 -12.84 -4.81 15.68
N ASP A 49 -12.04 -5.68 16.31
CA ASP A 49 -11.76 -5.61 17.74
C ASP A 49 -11.01 -4.32 18.13
N PHE A 50 -10.12 -3.84 17.27
CA PHE A 50 -9.43 -2.57 17.48
C PHE A 50 -10.38 -1.39 17.29
N ALA A 51 -11.25 -1.44 16.27
CA ALA A 51 -12.28 -0.42 16.09
C ALA A 51 -13.18 -0.31 17.34
N ALA A 52 -13.70 -1.45 17.83
CA ALA A 52 -14.53 -1.50 19.02
C ALA A 52 -13.77 -1.09 20.30
N TYR A 53 -12.46 -1.39 20.39
CA TYR A 53 -11.61 -0.88 21.46
C TYR A 53 -11.49 0.65 21.40
N PHE A 54 -11.13 1.19 20.24
CA PHE A 54 -10.88 2.62 20.03
C PHE A 54 -12.13 3.46 20.28
N GLU A 55 -13.28 3.06 19.73
CA GLU A 55 -14.56 3.79 19.86
C GLU A 55 -15.10 3.81 21.30
N ARG A 56 -14.64 2.91 22.18
CA ARG A 56 -14.99 2.91 23.61
C ARG A 56 -14.10 3.81 24.45
N LEU A 57 -12.95 4.26 23.94
CA LEU A 57 -12.04 5.10 24.71
C LEU A 57 -12.72 6.42 25.05
N LYS A 58 -12.53 6.88 26.30
CA LYS A 58 -12.96 8.20 26.75
C LYS A 58 -11.79 8.93 27.40
N PRO A 59 -11.72 10.27 27.30
CA PRO A 59 -10.64 11.06 27.91
C PRO A 59 -10.41 10.77 29.40
N GLY A 60 -11.49 10.59 30.18
CA GLY A 60 -11.38 10.29 31.62
C GLY A 60 -10.93 8.86 31.95
N GLU A 61 -11.12 7.91 31.03
CA GLU A 61 -10.80 6.49 31.23
C GLU A 61 -9.40 6.13 30.69
N ASN A 62 -8.91 6.85 29.68
CA ASN A 62 -7.62 6.58 29.03
C ASN A 62 -6.46 7.45 29.59
N GLN A 63 -6.22 7.40 30.90
CA GLN A 63 -5.16 8.21 31.53
C GLN A 63 -3.73 7.81 31.11
N ARG A 64 -3.56 6.63 30.49
CA ARG A 64 -2.26 6.16 29.98
C ARG A 64 -1.76 7.02 28.82
N ASN A 65 -2.66 7.54 27.98
CA ASN A 65 -2.30 8.38 26.85
C ASN A 65 -2.61 9.85 27.18
N LYS A 66 -1.56 10.61 27.52
CA LYS A 66 -1.67 12.03 27.90
C LYS A 66 -2.20 12.94 26.79
N PHE A 67 -2.07 12.53 25.54
CA PHE A 67 -2.52 13.30 24.36
C PHE A 67 -3.95 12.94 23.94
N PHE A 68 -4.56 11.91 24.56
CA PHE A 68 -5.86 11.43 24.11
C PHE A 68 -6.98 12.44 24.29
N SER A 69 -6.91 13.30 25.32
CA SER A 69 -7.88 14.39 25.51
C SER A 69 -7.84 15.41 24.37
N GLU A 70 -6.66 15.76 23.90
CA GLU A 70 -6.47 16.73 22.81
C GLU A 70 -7.01 16.17 21.49
N VAL A 71 -6.63 14.95 21.15
CA VAL A 71 -7.15 14.24 19.96
C VAL A 71 -8.67 14.07 20.05
N TRP A 72 -9.20 13.73 21.22
CA TRP A 72 -10.64 13.61 21.38
C TRP A 72 -11.38 14.92 21.13
N ASP A 73 -10.84 16.05 21.61
CA ASP A 73 -11.43 17.37 21.42
C ASP A 73 -11.40 17.84 19.97
N GLU A 74 -10.36 17.46 19.21
CA GLU A 74 -10.22 17.77 17.79
C GLU A 74 -11.19 16.96 16.90
N TYR A 75 -11.35 15.65 17.17
CA TYR A 75 -12.06 14.73 16.28
C TYR A 75 -13.52 14.44 16.67
N LYS A 76 -14.03 14.99 17.79
CA LYS A 76 -15.42 14.75 18.21
C LYS A 76 -16.41 15.41 17.25
N GLU A 77 -17.23 14.60 16.58
CA GLU A 77 -18.30 15.07 15.71
C GLU A 77 -19.63 15.24 16.48
N CYS A 78 -19.74 16.08 17.55
CA CYS A 78 -21.07 16.49 18.11
C CYS A 78 -21.03 17.41 19.37
N PRO A 79 -22.16 18.07 19.72
CA PRO A 79 -22.34 18.81 20.98
C PRO A 79 -22.82 18.01 22.22
N SER A 80 -23.43 16.83 22.09
CA SER A 80 -24.09 16.16 23.24
C SER A 80 -23.89 14.63 23.37
N SER A 81 -23.39 13.95 22.35
CA SER A 81 -23.09 12.51 22.35
C SER A 81 -21.76 12.28 21.64
N CYS A 82 -20.66 12.60 22.33
CA CYS A 82 -19.32 12.55 21.76
C CYS A 82 -18.88 11.10 21.56
N MET A 83 -18.74 10.66 20.31
CA MET A 83 -17.99 9.45 19.96
C MET A 83 -17.04 9.82 18.82
N VAL A 84 -15.77 9.47 18.98
CA VAL A 84 -14.80 9.54 17.88
C VAL A 84 -14.91 8.23 17.10
N LYS A 85 -15.37 8.32 15.85
CA LYS A 85 -15.48 7.14 14.99
C LYS A 85 -14.10 6.67 14.57
N PHE A 86 -13.88 5.36 14.58
CA PHE A 86 -12.64 4.82 14.06
C PHE A 86 -12.69 4.74 12.53
N VAL A 87 -11.75 5.41 11.86
CA VAL A 87 -11.53 5.25 10.42
C VAL A 87 -10.40 4.24 10.21
N PRO A 88 -10.66 3.07 9.61
CA PRO A 88 -9.61 2.09 9.34
C PRO A 88 -8.49 2.67 8.48
N ASN A 89 -7.25 2.50 8.94
CA ASN A 89 -6.06 2.96 8.24
C ASN A 89 -5.03 1.81 8.19
N LYS A 90 -4.33 1.68 7.05
CA LYS A 90 -3.20 0.77 6.87
C LYS A 90 -2.16 0.89 7.99
N SER A 91 -1.84 2.12 8.43
CA SER A 91 -0.83 2.34 9.47
C SER A 91 -1.20 1.68 10.80
N VAL A 92 -2.49 1.52 11.11
CA VAL A 92 -2.95 0.79 12.30
C VAL A 92 -2.61 -0.69 12.17
N VAL A 93 -2.93 -1.28 11.01
CA VAL A 93 -2.65 -2.70 10.73
C VAL A 93 -1.15 -2.97 10.75
N ASP A 94 -0.36 -2.10 10.12
CA ASP A 94 1.10 -2.23 10.07
C ASP A 94 1.73 -2.07 11.46
N SER A 95 1.23 -1.13 12.28
CA SER A 95 1.70 -0.94 13.66
C SER A 95 1.41 -2.18 14.51
N MET A 96 0.21 -2.75 14.39
CA MET A 96 -0.15 -3.99 15.07
C MET A 96 0.72 -5.16 14.59
N GLN A 97 0.95 -5.25 13.28
CA GLN A 97 1.80 -6.28 12.69
C GLN A 97 3.24 -6.17 13.18
N ALA A 98 3.80 -4.96 13.25
CA ALA A 98 5.15 -4.71 13.76
C ALA A 98 5.31 -5.14 15.22
N VAL A 99 4.31 -4.84 16.07
CA VAL A 99 4.30 -5.30 17.47
C VAL A 99 4.26 -6.82 17.55
N LEU A 100 3.38 -7.48 16.78
CA LEU A 100 3.32 -8.94 16.74
C LEU A 100 4.62 -9.57 16.23
N SER A 101 5.29 -8.93 15.27
CA SER A 101 6.59 -9.40 14.78
C SER A 101 7.67 -9.31 15.83
N ALA A 102 7.74 -8.20 16.58
CA ALA A 102 8.66 -8.06 17.70
C ALA A 102 8.38 -9.07 18.81
N VAL A 103 7.11 -9.26 19.19
CA VAL A 103 6.72 -10.24 20.23
C VAL A 103 7.05 -11.67 19.80
N THR A 104 6.77 -12.02 18.54
CA THR A 104 7.09 -13.34 17.99
C THR A 104 8.61 -13.57 17.98
N ALA A 105 9.39 -12.57 17.59
CA ALA A 105 10.85 -12.68 17.60
C ALA A 105 11.43 -12.84 19.02
N ILE A 106 10.92 -12.06 19.99
CA ILE A 106 11.31 -12.19 21.41
C ILE A 106 10.96 -13.58 21.93
N ARG A 107 9.76 -14.09 21.61
CA ARG A 107 9.32 -15.44 21.99
C ARG A 107 10.25 -16.50 21.41
N ASN A 108 10.60 -16.42 20.14
CA ASN A 108 11.45 -17.41 19.47
C ASN A 108 12.88 -17.37 20.03
N LEU A 109 13.45 -16.19 20.24
CA LEU A 109 14.75 -16.01 20.89
C LEU A 109 14.75 -16.57 22.32
N ARG A 110 13.67 -16.33 23.06
CA ARG A 110 13.49 -16.87 24.42
C ARG A 110 13.43 -18.40 24.40
N ILE A 111 12.71 -19.01 23.48
CA ILE A 111 12.65 -20.48 23.34
C ILE A 111 14.03 -21.04 23.00
N GLU A 112 14.78 -20.39 22.11
CA GLU A 112 16.15 -20.81 21.77
C GLU A 112 17.09 -20.76 22.97
N ILE A 113 17.05 -19.69 23.76
CA ILE A 113 17.97 -19.48 24.90
C ILE A 113 17.54 -20.30 26.13
N CYS A 114 16.25 -20.32 26.45
CA CYS A 114 15.72 -20.84 27.70
C CYS A 114 15.15 -22.27 27.56
N GLY A 115 14.88 -22.74 26.33
CA GLY A 115 14.14 -23.98 26.07
C GLY A 115 12.62 -23.84 26.19
N GLU A 116 11.88 -24.80 25.63
CA GLU A 116 10.41 -24.80 25.61
C GLU A 116 9.75 -25.03 26.98
N HIS A 117 10.49 -25.58 27.95
CA HIS A 117 9.95 -25.98 29.26
C HIS A 117 9.76 -24.83 30.25
N VAL A 118 10.24 -23.63 29.93
CA VAL A 118 10.06 -22.46 30.77
C VAL A 118 8.68 -21.86 30.49
N GLU A 119 7.91 -21.54 31.53
CA GLU A 119 6.57 -20.94 31.38
C GLU A 119 6.60 -19.59 30.67
N ASP A 120 5.70 -19.35 29.71
CA ASP A 120 5.74 -18.24 28.74
C ASP A 120 5.94 -16.82 29.32
N TYR A 121 5.60 -16.60 30.60
CA TYR A 121 5.72 -15.30 31.26
C TYR A 121 7.04 -15.09 32.02
N VAL A 122 7.91 -16.11 32.10
CA VAL A 122 9.17 -16.05 32.84
C VAL A 122 10.33 -15.74 31.88
N THR A 123 11.04 -14.64 32.17
CA THR A 123 12.35 -14.36 31.56
C THR A 123 13.41 -15.19 32.29
N CYS A 124 14.15 -16.04 31.58
CA CYS A 124 15.22 -16.82 32.20
C CYS A 124 16.48 -15.96 32.41
N SER A 125 17.29 -16.32 33.40
CA SER A 125 18.56 -15.64 33.70
C SER A 125 19.50 -15.57 32.51
N GLU A 126 19.40 -16.53 31.58
CA GLU A 126 20.29 -16.62 30.43
C GLU A 126 20.00 -15.54 29.38
N MET A 127 18.74 -15.10 29.23
CA MET A 127 18.42 -13.95 28.37
C MET A 127 19.09 -12.66 28.85
N LEU A 128 19.29 -12.51 30.17
CA LEU A 128 19.98 -11.35 30.75
C LEU A 128 21.49 -11.37 30.46
N LYS A 129 22.07 -12.57 30.25
CA LYS A 129 23.51 -12.74 29.96
C LYS A 129 23.86 -12.50 28.49
N VAL A 130 22.91 -12.73 27.57
CA VAL A 130 23.09 -12.55 26.11
C VAL A 130 22.99 -11.08 25.67
N ARG A 131 22.88 -10.12 26.60
CA ARG A 131 22.62 -8.69 26.34
C ARG A 131 23.53 -7.99 25.31
N LYS A 132 24.75 -8.50 25.07
CA LYS A 132 25.68 -7.92 24.07
C LYS A 132 25.39 -8.38 22.64
N ASP A 133 24.94 -9.63 22.45
CA ASP A 133 24.63 -10.21 21.13
C ASP A 133 23.12 -10.29 20.86
N SER A 134 22.30 -9.94 21.86
CA SER A 134 20.84 -10.01 21.80
C SER A 134 20.22 -9.17 20.69
N ARG A 135 20.91 -8.12 20.22
CA ARG A 135 20.43 -7.31 19.09
C ARG A 135 20.46 -8.11 17.79
N ASN A 136 21.62 -8.68 17.43
CA ASN A 136 21.77 -9.45 16.19
C ASN A 136 20.90 -10.71 16.23
N ALA A 137 20.83 -11.36 17.41
CA ALA A 137 19.95 -12.51 17.60
C ALA A 137 18.47 -12.11 17.43
N LEU A 138 18.04 -10.98 18.00
CA LEU A 138 16.67 -10.50 17.82
C LEU A 138 16.38 -10.10 16.37
N GLU A 139 17.28 -9.37 15.71
CA GLU A 139 17.14 -9.01 14.29
C GLU A 139 17.02 -10.25 13.39
N HIS A 140 17.80 -11.30 13.67
CA HIS A 140 17.69 -12.59 13.00
C HIS A 140 16.31 -13.23 13.20
N HIS A 141 15.80 -13.26 14.44
CA HIS A 141 14.47 -13.80 14.75
C HIS A 141 13.33 -12.96 14.17
N VAL A 142 13.50 -11.64 14.04
CA VAL A 142 12.54 -10.78 13.34
C VAL A 142 12.50 -11.16 11.86
N ALA A 143 13.66 -11.27 11.20
CA ALA A 143 13.75 -11.61 9.78
C ALA A 143 13.14 -12.99 9.45
N LEU A 144 13.28 -13.97 10.35
CA LEU A 144 12.70 -15.31 10.20
C LEU A 144 11.25 -15.43 10.67
N SER A 145 10.68 -14.36 11.24
CA SER A 145 9.34 -14.44 11.82
C SER A 145 8.28 -14.64 10.73
N SER A 146 7.39 -15.60 10.98
CA SER A 146 6.21 -15.86 10.17
C SER A 146 5.00 -16.00 11.08
N MET A 147 3.94 -15.26 10.80
CA MET A 147 2.74 -15.21 11.64
C MET A 147 1.50 -14.88 10.81
N VAL A 148 0.32 -15.05 11.41
CA VAL A 148 -0.94 -14.66 10.76
C VAL A 148 -0.93 -13.13 10.54
N ARG A 149 -1.36 -12.70 9.35
CA ARG A 149 -1.45 -11.28 9.04
C ARG A 149 -2.57 -10.61 9.84
N VAL A 150 -2.28 -9.45 10.42
CA VAL A 150 -3.30 -8.67 11.12
C VAL A 150 -4.43 -8.30 10.16
N GLY A 151 -5.66 -8.63 10.56
CA GLY A 151 -6.87 -8.34 9.79
C GLY A 151 -7.18 -9.33 8.65
N ASP A 152 -6.33 -10.32 8.39
CA ASP A 152 -6.61 -11.43 7.47
C ASP A 152 -6.11 -12.76 8.03
N ARG A 153 -7.03 -13.56 8.57
CA ARG A 153 -6.71 -14.85 9.21
C ARG A 153 -6.27 -15.94 8.22
N GLN A 154 -6.47 -15.73 6.92
CA GLN A 154 -6.12 -16.71 5.89
C GLN A 154 -4.76 -16.40 5.24
N ASP A 155 -4.16 -15.25 5.54
CA ASP A 155 -2.89 -14.82 4.98
C ASP A 155 -1.77 -14.83 6.03
N MET A 156 -0.56 -15.14 5.57
CA MET A 156 0.64 -15.17 6.41
C MET A 156 1.49 -13.93 6.14
N PHE A 157 1.96 -13.30 7.21
CA PHE A 157 2.97 -12.26 7.20
C PHE A 157 4.35 -12.86 7.44
N SER A 158 5.31 -12.47 6.62
CA SER A 158 6.74 -12.79 6.74
C SER A 158 7.59 -11.66 6.16
N PHE A 159 8.83 -11.56 6.58
CA PHE A 159 9.78 -10.64 5.95
C PHE A 159 10.46 -11.28 4.73
N THR A 160 10.61 -10.51 3.67
CA THR A 160 11.37 -10.82 2.46
C THR A 160 12.35 -9.68 2.23
N GLU A 161 13.65 -9.97 2.31
CA GLU A 161 14.73 -8.99 2.05
C GLU A 161 14.63 -7.70 2.90
N GLY A 162 14.11 -7.81 4.13
CA GLY A 162 13.96 -6.67 5.05
C GLY A 162 12.60 -5.96 4.97
N HIS A 163 11.75 -6.31 4.00
CA HIS A 163 10.40 -5.75 3.85
C HIS A 163 9.34 -6.79 4.18
N GLY A 164 8.20 -6.36 4.72
CA GLY A 164 7.07 -7.27 4.95
C GLY A 164 6.45 -7.71 3.62
N ASN A 165 6.16 -9.00 3.46
CA ASN A 165 5.43 -9.48 2.30
C ASN A 165 4.06 -8.76 2.24
N ALA A 166 3.75 -8.14 1.10
CA ALA A 166 2.53 -7.39 0.92
C ALA A 166 1.77 -7.89 -0.30
N THR A 167 0.48 -8.10 -0.14
CA THR A 167 -0.43 -8.31 -1.26
C THR A 167 -0.88 -6.96 -1.78
N VAL A 168 -0.79 -6.74 -3.09
CA VAL A 168 -1.26 -5.52 -3.75
C VAL A 168 -2.52 -5.86 -4.54
N GLU A 169 -3.59 -5.10 -4.33
CA GLU A 169 -4.80 -5.18 -5.13
C GLU A 169 -4.67 -4.31 -6.38
N LEU A 170 -5.14 -4.83 -7.51
CA LEU A 170 -5.20 -4.11 -8.78
C LEU A 170 -6.62 -3.59 -8.94
N LEU A 171 -6.80 -2.27 -8.93
CA LEU A 171 -8.11 -1.63 -9.11
C LEU A 171 -8.13 -0.86 -10.42
N ASN A 172 -9.12 -1.10 -11.27
CA ASN A 172 -9.29 -0.38 -12.53
C ASN A 172 -10.38 0.68 -12.37
N ILE A 173 -10.07 1.90 -12.76
CA ILE A 173 -10.99 3.03 -12.70
C ILE A 173 -11.91 2.96 -13.92
N ARG A 174 -13.20 2.75 -13.68
CA ARG A 174 -14.21 2.57 -14.74
C ARG A 174 -15.33 3.57 -14.64
N ARG A 175 -15.90 3.89 -15.79
CA ARG A 175 -17.14 4.65 -15.88
C ARG A 175 -18.32 3.70 -15.70
N SER A 176 -19.17 3.99 -14.73
CA SER A 176 -20.53 3.45 -14.61
C SER A 176 -21.52 4.43 -15.25
N GLU A 177 -22.81 4.09 -15.31
CA GLU A 177 -23.85 4.92 -15.94
C GLU A 177 -23.93 6.34 -15.38
N THR A 178 -23.61 6.52 -14.10
CA THR A 178 -23.76 7.81 -13.41
C THR A 178 -22.49 8.32 -12.73
N GLN A 179 -21.48 7.46 -12.52
CA GLN A 179 -20.31 7.79 -11.68
C GLN A 179 -19.07 6.99 -12.09
N ILE A 180 -17.90 7.47 -11.68
CA ILE A 180 -16.67 6.67 -11.71
C ILE A 180 -16.66 5.68 -10.55
N THR A 181 -16.22 4.46 -10.84
CA THR A 181 -16.14 3.36 -9.88
C THR A 181 -14.75 2.71 -9.93
N LEU A 182 -14.31 2.21 -8.78
CA LEU A 182 -13.10 1.39 -8.67
C LEU A 182 -13.50 -0.08 -8.73
N GLN A 183 -13.13 -0.77 -9.81
CA GLN A 183 -13.36 -2.20 -9.93
C GLN A 183 -12.09 -2.98 -9.63
N LYS A 184 -12.15 -3.90 -8.67
CA LYS A 184 -11.05 -4.85 -8.45
C LYS A 184 -10.90 -5.76 -9.66
N THR A 185 -9.74 -5.70 -10.30
CA THR A 185 -9.39 -6.48 -11.50
C THR A 185 -8.46 -7.63 -11.20
N GLY A 186 -7.72 -7.55 -10.09
CA GLY A 186 -6.81 -8.61 -9.70
C GLY A 186 -6.04 -8.34 -8.42
N SER A 187 -4.99 -9.11 -8.22
CA SER A 187 -4.03 -8.95 -7.14
C SER A 187 -2.64 -9.41 -7.54
N PHE A 188 -1.62 -8.79 -6.97
CA PHE A 188 -0.23 -9.20 -7.05
C PHE A 188 0.26 -9.67 -5.68
N GLN A 189 0.82 -10.88 -5.63
CA GLN A 189 1.39 -11.45 -4.41
C GLN A 189 2.56 -12.36 -4.79
N ASN A 190 3.70 -12.20 -4.11
CA ASN A 190 4.90 -13.04 -4.26
C ASN A 190 5.35 -13.22 -5.73
N GLY A 191 5.41 -12.12 -6.49
CA GLY A 191 5.83 -12.13 -7.88
C GLY A 191 4.79 -12.66 -8.87
N LYS A 192 3.59 -13.05 -8.41
CA LYS A 192 2.51 -13.57 -9.26
C LYS A 192 1.34 -12.60 -9.32
N VAL A 193 0.88 -12.34 -10.55
CA VAL A 193 -0.35 -11.58 -10.81
C VAL A 193 -1.50 -12.54 -11.03
N THR A 194 -2.59 -12.34 -10.30
CA THR A 194 -3.88 -13.00 -10.52
C THR A 194 -4.85 -11.98 -11.07
N VAL A 195 -5.37 -12.22 -12.28
CA VAL A 195 -6.40 -11.38 -12.91
C VAL A 195 -7.76 -12.06 -12.73
N THR A 196 -8.67 -11.39 -12.04
CA THR A 196 -10.06 -11.85 -11.81
C THR A 196 -11.00 -11.28 -12.86
N VAL A 197 -10.82 -10.01 -13.21
CA VAL A 197 -11.59 -9.30 -14.23
C VAL A 197 -10.61 -8.59 -15.15
N PRO A 198 -10.69 -8.75 -16.48
CA PRO A 198 -9.81 -8.06 -17.41
C PRO A 198 -9.90 -6.55 -17.21
N ALA A 199 -8.78 -5.88 -16.93
CA ALA A 199 -8.74 -4.43 -16.86
C ALA A 199 -8.94 -3.81 -18.25
N ILE A 200 -9.60 -2.65 -18.29
CA ILE A 200 -9.87 -1.89 -19.52
C ILE A 200 -9.26 -0.50 -19.43
N THR A 201 -9.01 0.10 -20.58
CA THR A 201 -8.78 1.52 -20.75
C THR A 201 -9.77 2.12 -21.74
N TYR A 202 -9.70 3.43 -21.95
CA TYR A 202 -10.59 4.14 -22.85
C TYR A 202 -9.80 4.79 -24.00
N GLY A 203 -10.22 4.51 -25.23
CA GLY A 203 -9.63 5.12 -26.42
C GLY A 203 -10.07 6.55 -26.66
N HIS A 204 -9.67 7.13 -27.80
CA HIS A 204 -9.92 8.54 -28.11
C HIS A 204 -11.40 8.87 -28.31
N HIS A 205 -12.23 7.88 -28.61
CA HIS A 205 -13.67 8.04 -28.81
C HIS A 205 -14.47 7.51 -27.60
N GLY A 206 -13.79 7.20 -26.49
CA GLY A 206 -14.42 6.68 -25.27
C GLY A 206 -14.78 5.18 -25.35
N GLU A 207 -14.29 4.48 -26.37
CA GLU A 207 -14.43 3.04 -26.51
C GLU A 207 -13.62 2.28 -25.45
N GLU A 208 -14.19 1.20 -24.90
CA GLU A 208 -13.48 0.34 -23.96
C GLU A 208 -12.49 -0.55 -24.70
N ILE A 209 -11.21 -0.47 -24.31
CA ILE A 209 -10.11 -1.25 -24.87
C ILE A 209 -9.52 -2.12 -23.76
N PRO A 210 -9.56 -3.46 -23.88
CA PRO A 210 -8.89 -4.34 -22.93
C PRO A 210 -7.38 -4.03 -22.84
N ILE A 211 -6.83 -3.98 -21.62
CA ILE A 211 -5.40 -3.63 -21.43
C ILE A 211 -4.46 -4.64 -22.11
N ASN A 212 -4.87 -5.90 -22.26
CA ASN A 212 -4.11 -6.92 -22.98
C ASN A 212 -4.03 -6.69 -24.50
N GLU A 213 -4.92 -5.87 -25.06
CA GLU A 213 -4.92 -5.47 -26.47
C GLU A 213 -4.08 -4.20 -26.72
N LEU A 214 -3.67 -3.50 -25.65
CA LEU A 214 -2.82 -2.34 -25.77
C LEU A 214 -1.45 -2.72 -26.35
N ARG A 215 -1.09 -2.02 -27.42
CA ARG A 215 0.21 -2.14 -28.07
C ARG A 215 1.02 -0.89 -27.72
N SER A 216 2.05 -1.06 -26.90
CA SER A 216 3.06 -0.01 -26.71
C SER A 216 4.20 -0.24 -27.69
N GLN A 217 4.06 0.30 -28.92
CA GLN A 217 5.08 0.17 -29.96
C GLN A 217 5.50 1.55 -30.46
N CYS A 218 6.81 1.81 -30.45
CA CYS A 218 7.38 2.96 -31.13
C CYS A 218 7.51 2.65 -32.62
N THR A 219 6.54 3.08 -33.42
CA THR A 219 6.50 2.83 -34.87
C THR A 219 7.23 3.90 -35.69
N THR A 220 7.64 5.00 -35.07
CA THR A 220 8.39 6.11 -35.71
C THR A 220 9.88 6.09 -35.30
N SER A 221 10.73 6.84 -36.01
CA SER A 221 12.18 6.84 -35.76
C SER A 221 12.50 7.07 -34.27
N CYS A 222 13.38 6.24 -33.70
CA CYS A 222 13.64 6.14 -32.26
C CYS A 222 13.99 7.47 -31.56
N GLY A 223 14.36 8.51 -32.30
CA GLY A 223 14.59 9.86 -31.77
C GLY A 223 13.33 10.51 -31.18
N HIS A 224 12.13 10.20 -31.71
CA HIS A 224 10.86 10.77 -31.22
C HIS A 224 10.25 10.01 -30.04
N CYS A 225 10.62 8.76 -29.86
CA CYS A 225 10.24 7.95 -28.70
C CYS A 225 11.28 7.99 -27.58
N ARG A 226 12.22 8.94 -27.64
CA ARG A 226 13.16 9.18 -26.55
C ARG A 226 12.39 9.51 -25.28
N TYR A 227 12.93 9.02 -24.16
CA TYR A 227 12.47 9.22 -22.79
C TYR A 227 11.69 10.53 -22.63
N ARG A 228 10.39 10.41 -22.34
CA ARG A 228 9.69 11.53 -21.73
C ARG A 228 10.30 11.69 -20.33
N PRO A 229 10.77 12.90 -19.96
CA PRO A 229 11.23 13.13 -18.59
C PRO A 229 10.11 12.73 -17.62
N LEU A 230 10.49 12.08 -16.52
CA LEU A 230 9.57 11.72 -15.45
C LEU A 230 8.83 12.99 -15.01
N ASP A 231 7.51 12.93 -15.03
CA ASP A 231 6.68 14.00 -14.51
C ASP A 231 6.02 13.54 -13.22
N PHE A 232 6.31 14.29 -12.16
CA PHE A 232 5.69 14.14 -10.87
C PHE A 232 4.59 15.17 -10.74
N LEU A 233 3.42 14.70 -10.32
CA LEU A 233 2.33 15.53 -9.89
C LEU A 233 2.12 15.33 -8.40
N PHE A 234 2.25 16.42 -7.67
CA PHE A 234 1.92 16.50 -6.26
C PHE A 234 0.46 16.96 -6.11
N ILE A 235 -0.38 16.15 -5.49
CA ILE A 235 -1.76 16.49 -5.15
C ILE A 235 -1.85 16.58 -3.62
N SER A 236 -2.29 17.72 -3.10
CA SER A 236 -2.54 17.88 -1.66
C SER A 236 -3.70 16.98 -1.22
N SER A 237 -3.53 16.32 -0.08
CA SER A 237 -4.52 15.40 0.49
C SER A 237 -4.68 15.67 1.99
N PRO A 238 -5.76 15.17 2.62
CA PRO A 238 -5.92 15.23 4.07
C PRO A 238 -4.78 14.54 4.84
N ASP A 239 -4.09 13.58 4.21
CA ASP A 239 -2.98 12.81 4.78
C ASP A 239 -1.60 13.37 4.36
N ASP A 240 -1.54 14.60 3.82
CA ASP A 240 -0.34 15.26 3.29
C ASP A 240 0.43 14.47 2.20
N LEU A 241 0.08 14.79 0.95
CA LEU A 241 0.80 14.55 -0.31
C LEU A 241 0.53 13.20 -1.01
N TYR A 242 -0.10 13.27 -2.19
CA TYR A 242 -0.04 12.19 -3.18
C TYR A 242 0.94 12.53 -4.29
N VAL A 243 1.86 11.61 -4.57
CA VAL A 243 2.76 11.67 -5.72
C VAL A 243 2.20 10.79 -6.84
N ALA A 244 1.67 11.41 -7.88
CA ALA A 244 1.38 10.71 -9.13
C ALA A 244 2.59 10.91 -10.07
N ALA A 245 3.33 9.83 -10.34
CA ALA A 245 4.46 9.85 -11.26
C ALA A 245 4.06 9.15 -12.58
N SER A 246 4.49 9.70 -13.71
CA SER A 246 4.50 8.97 -14.97
C SER A 246 5.91 8.45 -15.24
N PHE A 247 6.05 7.14 -15.39
CA PHE A 247 7.31 6.51 -15.78
C PHE A 247 7.10 5.51 -16.91
N PRO A 248 8.08 5.37 -17.82
CA PRO A 248 8.01 4.37 -18.87
C PRO A 248 8.17 2.97 -18.26
N VAL A 249 7.07 2.23 -18.17
CA VAL A 249 7.06 0.89 -17.58
C VAL A 249 7.77 -0.13 -18.51
N HIS A 250 7.69 0.07 -19.83
CA HIS A 250 8.02 -0.97 -20.80
C HIS A 250 9.47 -0.98 -21.26
N GLN A 251 9.97 -2.18 -21.58
CA GLN A 251 11.26 -2.35 -22.25
C GLN A 251 11.27 -1.66 -23.61
N HIS A 252 12.31 -0.85 -23.86
CA HIS A 252 12.49 -0.20 -25.15
C HIS A 252 12.54 -1.20 -26.30
N GLY A 253 11.77 -0.95 -27.37
CA GLY A 253 11.66 -1.85 -28.52
C GLY A 253 10.82 -3.11 -28.27
N GLY A 254 10.24 -3.27 -27.08
CA GLY A 254 9.29 -4.33 -26.78
C GLY A 254 7.96 -4.13 -27.51
N THR A 255 7.25 -5.23 -27.78
CA THR A 255 5.93 -5.21 -28.43
C THR A 255 4.77 -5.38 -27.46
N SER A 256 5.08 -5.65 -26.19
CA SER A 256 4.14 -5.97 -25.12
C SER A 256 4.24 -4.94 -23.99
N PRO A 257 3.11 -4.41 -23.49
CA PRO A 257 3.10 -3.54 -22.34
C PRO A 257 3.37 -4.28 -21.01
N PHE A 258 3.55 -5.59 -21.03
CA PHE A 258 3.78 -6.38 -19.80
C PHE A 258 5.24 -6.76 -19.56
N VAL A 259 6.17 -6.28 -20.40
CA VAL A 259 7.61 -6.50 -20.22
C VAL A 259 8.23 -5.23 -19.66
N CYS A 260 8.63 -5.29 -18.39
CA CYS A 260 9.28 -4.16 -17.73
C CYS A 260 10.65 -3.86 -18.34
N SER A 261 11.05 -2.58 -18.35
CA SER A 261 12.45 -2.22 -18.63
C SER A 261 13.37 -2.70 -17.51
N GLN A 262 14.64 -2.98 -17.81
CA GLN A 262 15.65 -3.31 -16.79
C GLN A 262 15.74 -2.25 -15.70
N THR A 263 15.63 -0.97 -16.07
CA THR A 263 15.60 0.15 -15.12
C THR A 263 14.46 0.04 -14.10
N LEU A 264 13.28 -0.44 -14.52
CA LEU A 264 12.18 -0.72 -13.57
C LEU A 264 12.43 -1.96 -12.72
N SER A 265 13.04 -2.99 -13.29
CA SER A 265 13.38 -4.20 -12.53
C SER A 265 14.43 -3.95 -11.46
N ASP A 266 15.37 -3.05 -11.72
CA ASP A 266 16.51 -2.78 -10.84
C ASP A 266 16.20 -1.64 -9.84
N GLU A 267 15.44 -0.61 -10.25
CA GLU A 267 15.22 0.60 -9.46
C GLU A 267 13.74 1.02 -9.36
N GLY A 268 12.82 0.32 -10.02
CA GLY A 268 11.40 0.74 -10.14
C GLY A 268 10.69 0.90 -8.80
N LEU A 269 11.00 0.04 -7.83
CA LEU A 269 10.44 0.12 -6.48
C LEU A 269 10.97 1.35 -5.73
N LEU A 270 12.25 1.73 -5.91
CA LEU A 270 12.82 2.93 -5.31
C LEU A 270 12.07 4.19 -5.76
N TYR A 271 11.62 4.26 -7.02
CA TYR A 271 10.83 5.41 -7.51
C TYR A 271 9.41 5.49 -6.93
N VAL A 272 8.88 4.40 -6.36
CA VAL A 272 7.53 4.32 -5.80
C VAL A 272 7.55 4.34 -4.26
N GLU A 273 8.63 3.87 -3.63
CA GLU A 273 8.82 3.82 -2.17
C GLU A 273 9.68 4.95 -1.59
N SER A 274 10.33 5.79 -2.41
CA SER A 274 11.20 6.87 -1.92
C SER A 274 10.47 8.10 -1.35
N PHE A 275 9.18 8.00 -1.04
CA PHE A 275 8.36 9.12 -0.54
C PHE A 275 7.44 8.70 0.61
#